data_AF-A0A1Q3M4Z9-F1
#
_entry.id   AF-A0A1Q3M4Z9-F1
#
_cell.length_a   1.000
_cell.length_b   1.000
_cell.length_c   1.000
_cell.angle_alpha   90.00
_cell.angle_beta   90.00
_cell.angle_gamma   90.00
#
_symmetry.space_group_name_H-M   'P 1'
#
loop_
_entity.id
_entity.type
_entity.pdbx_description
1 polymer ?
#
loop_
_entity_poly.entity_id
_entity_poly.type
_entity_poly.pdbx_seq_one_letter_code
_entity_poly.pdbx_strand_id
1 'polypeptide(L)'
;AFVSIDQFNSIDRTAPVKVILGQVMSKGDRMDYAIQKATELGVTTIQLLTSERCEMRLRYERDQKKLDHWQSIAIAACEQCGMNKVPNVLAPISLTDWVKSAQLPQSRFVLAPNKDQENVVLNSQPDLALLIGPEGGLSEAEIDAANQNHFQNWCIGDRVLRTETAPIVALSILNYHFSTK
;
A
#
# COMPACT_ATOMS: atom_id res chain seq x y z
N ALA A 1 -15.03 -42.22 -0.88
CA ALA A 1 -15.78 -41.28 -0.02
C ALA A 1 -16.14 -40.07 -0.88
N PHE A 2 -17.37 -39.59 -0.79
CA PHE A 2 -17.81 -38.38 -1.49
C PHE A 2 -18.15 -37.32 -0.44
N VAL A 3 -17.88 -36.05 -0.77
CA VAL A 3 -18.28 -34.89 0.01
C VAL A 3 -19.22 -34.08 -0.86
N SER A 4 -20.35 -33.64 -0.30
CA SER A 4 -21.28 -32.70 -0.92
C SER A 4 -21.10 -31.31 -0.30
N ILE A 5 -21.21 -30.27 -1.12
CA ILE A 5 -21.31 -28.89 -0.64
C ILE A 5 -22.79 -28.59 -0.44
N ASP A 6 -23.22 -28.42 0.81
CA ASP A 6 -24.63 -28.15 1.13
C ASP A 6 -25.00 -26.67 0.91
N GLN A 7 -24.05 -25.76 1.18
CA GLN A 7 -24.28 -24.32 1.08
C GLN A 7 -23.02 -23.59 0.62
N PHE A 8 -23.21 -22.58 -0.23
CA PHE A 8 -22.18 -21.63 -0.65
C PHE A 8 -22.65 -20.21 -0.34
N ASN A 9 -21.78 -19.43 0.29
CA ASN A 9 -22.00 -18.00 0.50
C ASN A 9 -21.15 -17.22 -0.51
N SER A 10 -21.80 -16.52 -1.43
CA SER A 10 -21.16 -15.78 -2.52
C SER A 10 -20.66 -14.39 -2.14
N ILE A 11 -20.73 -13.98 -0.86
CA ILE A 11 -20.26 -12.66 -0.41
C ILE A 11 -18.76 -12.52 -0.71
N ASP A 12 -18.42 -11.56 -1.57
CA ASP A 12 -17.04 -11.12 -1.82
C ASP A 12 -16.88 -9.69 -1.28
N ARG A 13 -15.99 -9.52 -0.28
CA ARG A 13 -15.66 -8.23 0.32
C ARG A 13 -14.39 -7.60 -0.27
N THR A 14 -13.97 -8.05 -1.45
CA THR A 14 -12.86 -7.41 -2.19
C THR A 14 -13.21 -5.95 -2.49
N ALA A 15 -12.23 -5.05 -2.33
CA ALA A 15 -12.41 -3.64 -2.66
C ALA A 15 -12.64 -3.42 -4.16
N PRO A 16 -13.33 -2.32 -4.55
CA PRO A 16 -13.58 -1.99 -5.96
C PRO A 16 -12.31 -1.58 -6.73
N VAL A 17 -11.21 -1.34 -6.01
CA VAL A 17 -9.91 -0.97 -6.56
C VAL A 17 -8.85 -1.93 -6.07
N LYS A 18 -8.02 -2.41 -7.00
CA LYS A 18 -6.84 -3.22 -6.70
C LYS A 18 -5.66 -2.29 -6.46
N VAL A 19 -5.08 -2.34 -5.26
CA VAL A 19 -3.96 -1.46 -4.88
C VAL A 19 -2.74 -2.28 -4.48
N ILE A 20 -1.61 -2.00 -5.13
CA ILE A 20 -0.28 -2.37 -4.67
C ILE A 20 0.29 -1.18 -3.89
N LEU A 21 0.37 -1.32 -2.57
CA LEU A 21 0.93 -0.31 -1.69
C LEU A 21 2.44 -0.53 -1.53
N GLY A 22 3.24 0.37 -2.11
CA GLY A 22 4.64 0.54 -1.78
C GLY A 22 4.78 1.36 -0.49
N GLN A 23 4.94 0.66 0.63
CA GLN A 23 5.04 1.28 1.95
C GLN A 23 6.50 1.33 2.39
N VAL A 24 7.10 2.52 2.47
CA VAL A 24 8.40 2.65 3.13
C VAL A 24 8.26 2.29 4.60
N MET A 25 9.15 1.41 5.06
CA MET A 25 9.12 0.89 6.42
C MET A 25 9.30 1.99 7.45
N SER A 26 8.60 1.86 8.58
CA SER A 26 8.63 2.79 9.71
C SER A 26 8.94 2.05 11.02
N LYS A 27 9.47 2.79 12.01
CA LYS A 27 9.83 2.28 13.35
C LYS A 27 8.63 2.12 14.28
N GLY A 28 8.75 1.13 15.17
CA GLY A 28 7.74 0.82 16.18
C GLY A 28 6.45 0.29 15.58
N ASP A 29 5.35 0.51 16.30
CA ASP A 29 4.04 -0.08 16.01
C ASP A 29 3.30 0.63 14.85
N ARG A 30 3.91 1.66 14.26
CA ARG A 30 3.34 2.41 13.13
C ARG A 30 3.14 1.53 11.90
N MET A 31 4.09 0.63 11.65
CA MET A 31 3.99 -0.30 10.53
C MET A 31 2.85 -1.31 10.75
N ASP A 32 2.71 -1.82 11.97
CA ASP A 32 1.64 -2.73 12.35
C ASP A 32 0.27 -2.08 12.12
N TYR A 33 0.13 -0.82 12.54
CA TYR A 33 -1.09 -0.02 12.29
C TYR A 33 -1.34 0.21 10.80
N ALA A 34 -0.31 0.59 10.03
CA ALA A 34 -0.43 0.81 8.59
C ALA A 34 -0.88 -0.46 7.86
N ILE A 35 -0.31 -1.62 8.18
CA ILE A 35 -0.66 -2.91 7.58
C ILE A 35 -2.08 -3.32 7.96
N GLN A 36 -2.43 -3.22 9.25
CA GLN A 36 -3.77 -3.54 9.72
C GLN A 36 -4.82 -2.70 8.97
N LYS A 37 -4.63 -1.38 8.91
CA LYS A 37 -5.61 -0.46 8.31
C LYS A 37 -5.62 -0.49 6.80
N ALA A 38 -4.48 -0.67 6.14
CA ALA A 38 -4.45 -0.91 4.70
C ALA A 38 -5.18 -2.20 4.33
N THR A 39 -5.05 -3.24 5.15
CA THR A 39 -5.78 -4.51 4.99
C THR A 39 -7.27 -4.32 5.20
N GLU A 40 -7.71 -3.64 6.26
CA GLU A 40 -9.14 -3.31 6.45
C GLU A 40 -9.72 -2.52 5.26
N LEU A 41 -8.90 -1.72 4.58
CA LEU A 41 -9.28 -0.88 3.43
C LEU A 41 -9.09 -1.55 2.06
N GLY A 42 -8.82 -2.85 1.98
CA GLY A 42 -8.84 -3.54 0.68
C GLY A 42 -7.54 -3.55 -0.10
N VAL A 43 -6.40 -3.21 0.51
CA VAL A 43 -5.11 -3.34 -0.19
C VAL A 43 -4.91 -4.78 -0.65
N THR A 44 -4.35 -4.97 -1.84
CA THR A 44 -4.15 -6.32 -2.40
C THR A 44 -2.74 -6.83 -2.15
N THR A 45 -1.76 -5.92 -2.10
CA THR A 45 -0.36 -6.26 -1.85
C THR A 45 0.30 -5.09 -1.16
N ILE A 46 1.09 -5.38 -0.13
CA ILE A 46 1.95 -4.41 0.55
C ILE A 46 3.39 -4.77 0.22
N GLN A 47 4.00 -4.01 -0.67
CA GLN A 47 5.44 -4.07 -0.91
C GLN A 47 6.14 -3.20 0.13
N LEU A 48 6.92 -3.83 1.00
CA LEU A 48 7.77 -3.09 1.93
C LEU A 48 8.92 -2.44 1.17
N LEU A 49 9.24 -1.19 1.51
CA LEU A 49 10.31 -0.45 0.85
C LEU A 49 11.34 0.06 1.84
N THR A 50 12.59 0.07 1.39
CA THR A 50 13.67 0.85 2.01
C THR A 50 13.86 2.15 1.22
N SER A 51 14.17 3.22 1.94
CA SER A 51 14.38 4.57 1.42
C SER A 51 15.65 5.16 2.04
N GLU A 52 16.21 6.18 1.40
CA GLU A 52 17.36 6.92 1.91
C GLU A 52 17.10 7.50 3.31
N ARG A 53 15.91 8.05 3.53
CA ARG A 53 15.49 8.67 4.80
C ARG A 53 14.84 7.67 5.77
N CYS A 54 14.91 6.37 5.46
CA CYS A 54 14.43 5.31 6.33
C CYS A 54 15.60 4.72 7.13
N GLU A 55 15.56 4.91 8.45
CA GLU A 55 16.54 4.33 9.37
C GLU A 55 16.32 2.82 9.59
N MET A 56 15.17 2.27 9.17
CA MET A 56 14.87 0.84 9.30
C MET A 56 15.39 0.08 8.09
N ARG A 57 16.30 -0.85 8.34
CA ARG A 57 16.72 -1.85 7.35
C ARG A 57 16.55 -3.24 7.96
N LEU A 58 15.88 -4.11 7.22
CA LEU A 58 15.84 -5.53 7.52
C LEU A 58 17.20 -6.15 7.09
N ARG A 59 17.85 -6.92 7.96
CA ARG A 59 19.06 -7.72 7.66
C ARG A 59 18.96 -9.16 8.22
N TYR A 60 18.92 -10.16 7.33
CA TYR A 60 19.01 -11.62 7.60
C TYR A 60 17.97 -12.17 8.61
N GLU A 61 18.02 -13.46 8.95
CA GLU A 61 17.01 -14.30 9.65
C GLU A 61 16.04 -13.66 10.67
N ARG A 62 16.41 -12.58 11.38
CA ARG A 62 15.46 -11.78 12.20
C ARG A 62 14.37 -11.11 11.36
N ASP A 63 14.60 -10.94 10.07
CA ASP A 63 13.73 -10.31 9.10
C ASP A 63 12.53 -11.19 8.73
N GLN A 64 12.73 -12.51 8.64
CA GLN A 64 11.65 -13.42 8.28
C GLN A 64 10.59 -13.41 9.38
N LYS A 65 10.99 -13.48 10.66
CA LYS A 65 10.05 -13.37 11.79
C LYS A 65 9.24 -12.08 11.77
N LYS A 66 9.86 -10.97 11.38
CA LYS A 66 9.18 -9.68 11.32
C LYS A 66 8.23 -9.60 10.12
N LEU A 67 8.61 -10.17 8.99
CA LEU A 67 7.75 -10.33 7.83
C LEU A 67 6.54 -11.24 8.17
N ASP A 68 6.78 -12.36 8.85
CA ASP A 68 5.76 -13.30 9.29
C ASP A 68 4.79 -12.65 10.29
N HIS A 69 5.31 -11.82 11.21
CA HIS A 69 4.49 -11.00 12.12
C HIS A 69 3.57 -10.05 11.35
N TRP A 70 4.11 -9.33 10.38
CA TRP A 70 3.33 -8.42 9.54
C TRP A 70 2.30 -9.13 8.67
N GLN A 71 2.64 -10.30 8.12
CA GLN A 71 1.70 -11.14 7.40
C GLN A 71 0.60 -11.65 8.34
N SER A 72 0.92 -11.97 9.59
CA SER A 72 -0.05 -12.38 10.62
C SER A 72 -1.01 -11.25 10.99
N ILE A 73 -0.54 -10.00 11.03
CA ILE A 73 -1.41 -8.82 11.21
C ILE A 73 -2.39 -8.69 10.05
N ALA A 74 -1.94 -8.86 8.81
CA ALA A 74 -2.82 -8.82 7.63
C ALA A 74 -3.87 -9.95 7.68
N ILE A 75 -3.49 -11.16 8.11
CA ILE A 75 -4.43 -12.28 8.31
C ILE A 75 -5.47 -11.92 9.37
N ALA A 76 -5.04 -11.47 10.56
CA ALA A 76 -5.95 -11.11 11.64
C ALA A 76 -6.89 -9.95 11.27
N ALA A 77 -6.41 -8.98 10.50
CA ALA A 77 -7.23 -7.89 9.97
C ALA A 77 -8.30 -8.43 8.99
N CYS A 78 -7.94 -9.37 8.11
CA CYS A 78 -8.90 -10.03 7.21
C CYS A 78 -9.96 -10.81 7.98
N GLU A 79 -9.57 -11.56 9.00
CA GLU A 79 -10.51 -12.28 9.89
C GLU A 79 -11.50 -11.31 10.56
N GLN A 80 -11.02 -10.14 10.99
CA GLN A 80 -11.84 -9.15 11.67
C GLN A 80 -12.77 -8.40 10.70
N CYS A 81 -12.29 -7.96 9.53
CA CYS A 81 -13.09 -7.19 8.57
C CYS A 81 -13.91 -8.08 7.61
N GLY A 82 -13.65 -9.39 7.59
CA GLY A 82 -14.29 -10.39 6.75
C GLY A 82 -13.84 -10.38 5.29
N MET A 83 -12.61 -9.93 5.03
CA MET A 83 -12.01 -10.04 3.70
C MET A 83 -11.59 -11.47 3.42
N ASN A 84 -12.02 -12.02 2.28
CA ASN A 84 -11.77 -13.42 1.93
C ASN A 84 -10.43 -13.65 1.19
N LYS A 85 -9.69 -12.58 0.89
CA LYS A 85 -8.41 -12.61 0.19
C LYS A 85 -7.40 -11.86 1.03
N VAL A 86 -6.48 -12.58 1.65
CA VAL A 86 -5.43 -11.96 2.48
C VAL A 86 -4.42 -11.25 1.56
N PRO A 87 -4.07 -9.98 1.82
CA PRO A 87 -3.02 -9.33 1.05
C PRO A 87 -1.66 -9.92 1.37
N ASN A 88 -0.81 -9.99 0.34
CA ASN A 88 0.58 -10.39 0.51
C ASN A 88 1.40 -9.22 1.07
N VAL A 89 2.12 -9.46 2.16
CA VAL A 89 3.17 -8.55 2.65
C VAL A 89 4.51 -9.05 2.12
N LEU A 90 5.11 -8.31 1.20
CA LEU A 90 6.33 -8.73 0.50
C LEU A 90 7.59 -8.23 1.20
N ALA A 91 8.65 -9.04 1.14
CA ALA A 91 9.96 -8.69 1.69
C ALA A 91 10.48 -7.36 1.12
N PRO A 92 11.22 -6.57 1.92
CA PRO A 92 11.60 -5.23 1.50
C PRO A 92 12.59 -5.22 0.33
N ILE A 93 12.34 -4.32 -0.61
CA ILE A 93 13.27 -3.96 -1.68
C ILE A 93 13.58 -2.45 -1.63
N SER A 94 14.53 -1.97 -2.42
CA SER A 94 14.76 -0.53 -2.49
C SER A 94 13.60 0.17 -3.21
N LEU A 95 13.23 1.36 -2.75
CA LEU A 95 12.24 2.20 -3.42
C LEU A 95 12.62 2.42 -4.89
N THR A 96 13.89 2.70 -5.16
CA THR A 96 14.41 2.96 -6.50
C THR A 96 14.32 1.76 -7.44
N ASP A 97 14.37 0.53 -6.92
CA ASP A 97 14.17 -0.69 -7.71
C ASP A 97 12.68 -0.96 -7.91
N TRP A 98 11.87 -0.74 -6.87
CA TRP A 98 10.44 -0.99 -6.95
C TRP A 98 9.75 -0.13 -7.99
N VAL A 99 10.05 1.17 -8.04
CA VAL A 99 9.41 2.08 -9.01
C VAL A 99 9.71 1.69 -10.47
N LYS A 100 10.80 0.97 -10.73
CA LYS A 100 11.20 0.46 -12.06
C LYS A 100 10.54 -0.88 -12.42
N SER A 101 9.80 -1.49 -11.49
CA SER A 101 9.23 -2.82 -11.71
C SER A 101 8.23 -2.83 -12.86
N ALA A 102 8.46 -3.71 -13.84
CA ALA A 102 7.57 -3.91 -14.98
C ALA A 102 6.20 -4.50 -14.58
N GLN A 103 6.07 -5.03 -13.36
CA GLN A 103 4.83 -5.61 -12.85
C GLN A 103 3.86 -4.57 -12.28
N LEU A 104 4.27 -3.31 -12.16
CA LEU A 104 3.39 -2.25 -11.66
C LEU A 104 2.34 -1.86 -12.71
N PRO A 105 1.08 -1.65 -12.29
CA PRO A 105 -0.01 -1.23 -13.17
C PRO A 105 0.25 0.17 -13.78
N GLN A 106 -0.59 0.56 -14.74
CA GLN A 106 -0.45 1.84 -15.46
C GLN A 106 -0.72 3.06 -14.56
N SER A 107 -1.74 2.99 -13.70
CA SER A 107 -2.00 4.05 -12.72
C SER A 107 -1.03 3.92 -11.54
N ARG A 108 -0.22 4.95 -11.33
CA ARG A 108 0.85 4.94 -10.31
C ARG A 108 0.87 6.29 -9.62
N PHE A 109 0.79 6.30 -8.30
CA PHE A 109 0.73 7.52 -7.50
C PHE A 109 1.82 7.55 -6.45
N VAL A 110 2.46 8.70 -6.28
CA VAL A 110 3.38 8.95 -5.17
C VAL A 110 2.82 10.06 -4.30
N LEU A 111 2.67 9.80 -3.00
CA LEU A 111 2.28 10.86 -2.07
C LEU A 111 3.44 11.84 -1.89
N ALA A 112 3.32 13.00 -2.52
CA ALA A 112 4.31 14.05 -2.53
C ALA A 112 3.63 15.40 -2.19
N PRO A 113 3.68 15.85 -0.92
CA PRO A 113 3.14 17.15 -0.55
C PRO A 113 3.90 18.28 -1.28
N ASN A 114 3.24 19.41 -1.51
CA ASN A 114 3.82 20.62 -2.12
C ASN A 114 4.18 20.54 -3.62
N LYS A 115 3.62 19.59 -4.36
CA LYS A 115 3.60 19.60 -5.84
C LYS A 115 2.23 20.08 -6.34
N ASP A 116 2.14 20.45 -7.62
CA ASP A 116 0.91 20.95 -8.23
C ASP A 116 -0.29 20.04 -7.91
N GLN A 117 -1.40 20.64 -7.48
CA GLN A 117 -2.61 19.94 -7.07
C GLN A 117 -3.39 19.47 -8.29
N GLU A 118 -2.90 18.44 -8.97
CA GLU A 118 -3.69 17.73 -9.97
C GLU A 118 -4.51 16.63 -9.30
N ASN A 119 -5.79 16.54 -9.66
CA ASN A 119 -6.63 15.44 -9.21
C ASN A 119 -6.36 14.18 -10.06
N VAL A 120 -5.23 13.54 -9.77
CA VAL A 120 -4.74 12.34 -10.47
C VAL A 120 -5.71 11.15 -10.41
N VAL A 121 -6.62 11.15 -9.43
CA VAL A 121 -7.60 10.08 -9.24
C VAL A 121 -8.69 10.09 -10.30
N LEU A 122 -9.04 11.25 -10.87
CA LEU A 122 -10.18 11.35 -11.82
C LEU A 122 -10.02 10.47 -13.07
N ASN A 123 -8.78 10.35 -13.56
CA ASN A 123 -8.44 9.68 -14.81
C ASN A 123 -7.75 8.31 -14.60
N SER A 124 -7.76 7.78 -13.37
CA SER A 124 -7.07 6.54 -13.05
C SER A 124 -7.93 5.30 -13.25
N GLN A 125 -7.25 4.16 -13.35
CA GLN A 125 -7.86 2.85 -13.49
C GLN A 125 -7.97 2.15 -12.13
N PRO A 126 -8.94 1.23 -11.93
CA PRO A 126 -9.13 0.49 -10.68
C PRO A 126 -8.09 -0.62 -10.43
N ASP A 127 -6.89 -0.49 -11.01
CA ASP A 127 -5.69 -1.27 -10.72
C ASP A 127 -4.50 -0.30 -10.70
N LEU A 128 -3.93 -0.07 -9.51
CA LEU A 128 -2.94 0.98 -9.32
C LEU A 128 -1.85 0.65 -8.29
N ALA A 129 -0.73 1.36 -8.43
CA ALA A 129 0.35 1.38 -7.46
C ALA A 129 0.30 2.68 -6.64
N LEU A 130 0.53 2.58 -5.34
CA LEU A 130 0.56 3.72 -4.43
C LEU A 130 1.87 3.70 -3.63
N LEU A 131 2.68 4.75 -3.77
CA LEU A 131 3.94 4.93 -3.05
C LEU A 131 3.74 5.88 -1.87
N ILE A 132 4.12 5.42 -0.68
CA ILE A 132 4.07 6.18 0.57
C ILE A 132 5.44 6.17 1.22
N GLY A 133 5.97 7.37 1.45
CA GLY A 133 7.27 7.58 2.09
C GLY A 133 7.28 7.39 3.61
N PRO A 134 8.47 7.47 4.24
CA PRO A 134 8.63 7.41 5.68
C PRO A 134 8.29 8.77 6.33
N GLU A 135 8.49 8.86 7.64
CA GLU A 135 8.15 10.06 8.43
C GLU A 135 8.97 11.28 8.04
N GLY A 136 10.20 11.08 7.55
CA GLY A 136 11.05 12.14 7.00
C GLY A 136 10.66 12.57 5.58
N GLY A 137 9.55 12.03 5.05
CA GLY A 137 9.17 12.16 3.66
C GLY A 137 10.14 11.47 2.71
N LEU A 138 9.78 11.47 1.43
CA LEU A 138 10.69 11.07 0.35
C LEU A 138 11.68 12.19 0.07
N SER A 139 12.90 11.85 -0.36
CA SER A 139 13.82 12.83 -0.92
C SER A 139 13.35 13.31 -2.31
N GLU A 140 13.81 14.48 -2.76
CA GLU A 140 13.51 14.95 -4.12
C GLU A 140 13.99 13.94 -5.17
N ALA A 141 15.15 13.33 -4.97
CA ALA A 141 15.68 12.29 -5.85
C ALA A 141 14.78 11.04 -5.91
N GLU A 142 14.15 10.64 -4.79
CA GLU A 142 13.20 9.52 -4.77
C GLU A 142 11.89 9.86 -5.49
N ILE A 143 11.39 11.09 -5.30
CA ILE A 143 10.20 11.58 -6.02
C ILE A 143 10.48 11.65 -7.52
N ASP A 144 11.65 12.18 -7.92
CA ASP A 144 12.04 12.27 -9.32
C ASP A 144 12.25 10.88 -9.95
N ALA A 145 12.83 9.93 -9.22
CA ALA A 145 12.94 8.55 -9.65
C ALA A 145 11.55 7.91 -9.86
N ALA A 146 10.59 8.20 -8.99
CA ALA A 146 9.21 7.74 -9.16
C ALA A 146 8.56 8.38 -10.40
N ASN A 147 8.70 9.70 -10.59
CA ASN A 147 8.16 10.44 -11.71
C ASN A 147 8.73 9.96 -13.07
N GLN A 148 10.03 9.67 -13.12
CA GLN A 148 10.69 9.08 -14.29
C GLN A 148 10.12 7.70 -14.66
N ASN A 149 9.52 7.01 -13.68
CA ASN A 149 8.84 5.72 -13.86
C ASN A 149 7.31 5.87 -13.84
N HIS A 150 6.80 7.03 -14.26
CA HIS A 150 5.39 7.32 -14.50
C HIS A 150 4.51 7.36 -13.24
N PHE A 151 5.08 7.48 -12.04
CA PHE A 151 4.31 7.85 -10.87
C PHE A 151 3.87 9.31 -11.01
N GLN A 152 2.58 9.57 -10.80
CA GLN A 152 2.05 10.92 -10.72
C GLN A 152 2.07 11.39 -9.27
N ASN A 153 2.51 12.64 -9.05
CA ASN A 153 2.47 13.24 -7.73
C ASN A 153 1.01 13.38 -7.28
N TRP A 154 0.69 12.81 -6.14
CA TRP A 154 -0.62 12.94 -5.53
C TRP A 154 -0.51 13.69 -4.21
N CYS A 155 -1.18 14.83 -4.14
CA CYS A 155 -1.28 15.65 -2.95
C CYS A 155 -2.67 15.47 -2.32
N ILE A 156 -2.73 15.16 -1.03
CA ILE A 156 -3.98 14.98 -0.28
C ILE A 156 -4.10 16.10 0.76
N GLY A 157 -4.61 17.24 0.32
CA GLY A 157 -4.66 18.47 1.11
C GLY A 157 -3.26 19.06 1.39
N ASP A 158 -3.21 20.11 2.21
CA ASP A 158 -1.99 20.92 2.38
C ASP A 158 -1.09 20.46 3.54
N ARG A 159 -1.48 19.38 4.25
CA ARG A 159 -0.78 18.90 5.45
C ARG A 159 0.00 17.64 5.15
N VAL A 160 1.23 17.57 5.65
CA VAL A 160 2.01 16.33 5.64
C VAL A 160 1.36 15.34 6.59
N LEU A 161 0.88 14.22 6.04
CA LEU A 161 0.34 13.11 6.81
C LEU A 161 1.48 12.23 7.34
N ARG A 162 1.28 11.62 8.50
CA ARG A 162 2.20 10.60 9.01
C ARG A 162 2.19 9.36 8.13
N THR A 163 3.30 8.63 8.12
CA THR A 163 3.50 7.40 7.35
C THR A 163 2.35 6.40 7.48
N GLU A 164 1.83 6.21 8.70
CA GLU A 164 0.75 5.28 8.99
C GLU A 164 -0.66 5.83 8.69
N THR A 165 -0.80 7.16 8.62
CA THR A 165 -2.08 7.83 8.30
C THR A 165 -2.29 7.97 6.80
N ALA A 166 -1.21 8.25 6.06
CA ALA A 166 -1.20 8.38 4.62
C ALA A 166 -1.91 7.23 3.86
N PRO A 167 -1.63 5.94 4.11
CA PRO A 167 -2.30 4.84 3.40
C PRO A 167 -3.79 4.81 3.69
N ILE A 168 -4.19 5.11 4.93
CA ILE A 168 -5.60 5.09 5.34
C ILE A 168 -6.39 6.11 4.55
N VAL A 169 -5.89 7.35 4.48
CA VAL A 169 -6.57 8.44 3.78
C VAL A 169 -6.58 8.18 2.27
N ALA A 170 -5.44 7.78 1.69
CA ALA A 170 -5.33 7.50 0.27
C ALA A 170 -6.26 6.37 -0.17
N LEU A 171 -6.22 5.22 0.51
CA LEU A 171 -7.08 4.07 0.19
C LEU A 171 -8.56 4.40 0.40
N SER A 172 -8.91 5.20 1.42
CA SER A 172 -10.30 5.64 1.61
C SER A 172 -10.82 6.46 0.43
N ILE A 173 -10.00 7.39 -0.08
CA ILE A 173 -10.37 8.21 -1.25
C ILE A 173 -10.51 7.33 -2.50
N LEU A 174 -9.57 6.41 -2.73
CA LEU A 174 -9.63 5.50 -3.89
C LEU A 174 -10.86 4.59 -3.82
N ASN A 175 -11.13 3.99 -2.66
CA ASN A 175 -12.33 3.17 -2.46
C ASN A 175 -13.61 3.96 -2.73
N TYR A 176 -13.71 5.19 -2.20
CA TYR A 176 -14.87 6.04 -2.45
C TYR A 176 -15.03 6.39 -3.94
N HIS A 177 -13.94 6.75 -4.61
CA HIS A 177 -13.94 7.09 -6.04
C HIS A 177 -14.40 5.94 -6.93
N PHE A 178 -13.91 4.72 -6.67
CA PHE A 178 -14.23 3.55 -7.48
C PHE A 178 -15.49 2.79 -7.04
N SER A 179 -16.03 3.06 -5.85
CA SER A 179 -17.34 2.51 -5.42
C SER A 179 -18.54 3.23 -6.06
N THR A 180 -18.34 4.45 -6.55
CA THR A 180 -19.40 5.36 -7.00
C THR A 180 -19.52 5.47 -8.53
N LYS A 181 -18.73 4.69 -9.28
CA LYS A 181 -18.84 4.51 -10.74
C LYS A 181 -19.40 3.13 -11.03
#